data_AF-A0A9P5MGG5-F1
#
_entry.id   AF-A0A9P5MGG5-F1
#
_cell.length_a   1.000
_cell.length_b   1.000
_cell.length_c   1.000
_cell.angle_alpha   90.00
_cell.angle_beta   90.00
_cell.angle_gamma   90.00
#
_symmetry.space_group_name_H-M   'P 1'
#
loop_
_entity.id
_entity.type
_entity.pdbx_description
1 polymer ?
#
loop_
_entity_poly.entity_id
_entity_poly.type
_entity_poly.pdbx_seq_one_letter_code
_entity_poly.pdbx_strand_id
1 'polypeptide(L)'
;MRAALLAMPNLISYSLHIGEYNIPASYRYFYTSENKYARAFLPVDAPFRLRRFSCKGLAVNALLVRFLHSQPQITELYLPSTPTNFIIKPNVIPRLEIAAGPDPLVRRLILGRPVKALECTNPLGSHELQGIIKALAKSSSSITTLILPRLANVPLEDSLTLVASSLPSIESLAMSEHFTSRGRRDTTEVWVRDI
;
A
#
# COMPACT_ATOMS: atom_id res chain seq x y z
N MET A 1 23.94 -8.11 -6.34
CA MET A 1 22.85 -7.36 -5.68
C MET A 1 22.97 -7.33 -4.15
N ARG A 2 23.03 -8.48 -3.45
CA ARG A 2 23.15 -8.53 -1.97
C ARG A 2 24.33 -7.72 -1.40
N ALA A 3 25.54 -7.95 -1.91
CA ALA A 3 26.73 -7.21 -1.47
C ALA A 3 26.63 -5.70 -1.73
N ALA A 4 25.99 -5.30 -2.84
CA ALA A 4 25.81 -3.89 -3.18
C ALA A 4 24.89 -3.19 -2.17
N LEU A 5 23.73 -3.79 -1.83
CA LEU A 5 22.83 -3.22 -0.82
C LEU A 5 23.47 -3.15 0.57
N LEU A 6 24.26 -4.15 0.95
CA LEU A 6 25.03 -4.15 2.20
C LEU A 6 26.18 -3.12 2.21
N ALA A 7 26.56 -2.56 1.06
CA ALA A 7 27.56 -1.50 0.96
C ALA A 7 26.94 -0.09 0.94
N MET A 8 25.61 0.04 1.05
CA MET A 8 24.89 1.32 0.93
C MET A 8 24.28 1.77 2.27
N PRO A 9 25.06 2.27 3.24
CA PRO A 9 24.54 2.66 4.56
C PRO A 9 23.56 3.84 4.50
N ASN A 10 23.65 4.67 3.45
CA ASN A 10 22.83 5.86 3.27
C ASN A 10 21.58 5.62 2.39
N LEU A 11 21.21 4.35 2.12
CA LEU A 11 20.02 4.04 1.33
C LEU A 11 18.75 4.40 2.12
N ILE A 12 18.00 5.40 1.64
CA ILE A 12 16.76 5.87 2.28
C ILE A 12 15.48 5.32 1.64
N SER A 13 15.56 4.85 0.40
CA SER A 13 14.44 4.37 -0.39
C SER A 13 14.80 3.07 -1.08
N TYR A 14 13.95 2.05 -0.94
CA TYR A 14 14.13 0.78 -1.62
C TYR A 14 12.85 0.35 -2.33
N SER A 15 12.96 0.16 -3.65
CA SER A 15 11.84 -0.23 -4.51
C SER A 15 12.13 -1.57 -5.17
N LEU A 16 11.23 -2.52 -4.97
CA LEU A 16 11.28 -3.85 -5.56
C LEU A 16 10.18 -3.99 -6.60
N HIS A 17 10.58 -4.37 -7.82
CA HIS A 17 9.68 -4.70 -8.91
C HIS A 17 9.92 -6.16 -9.27
N ILE A 18 9.05 -7.02 -8.76
CA ILE A 18 9.05 -8.43 -9.13
C ILE A 18 8.05 -8.56 -10.28
N GLY A 19 8.53 -9.01 -11.43
CA GLY A 19 7.70 -9.13 -12.62
C GLY A 19 6.45 -9.95 -12.31
N GLU A 20 5.29 -9.32 -12.45
CA GLU A 20 4.02 -10.04 -12.55
C GLU A 20 4.03 -10.71 -13.92
N TYR A 21 4.37 -12.00 -13.98
CA TYR A 21 4.03 -12.75 -15.18
C TYR A 21 2.51 -12.69 -15.32
N ASN A 22 2.02 -12.35 -16.52
CA ASN A 22 0.62 -12.45 -16.92
C ASN A 22 0.19 -13.92 -16.84
N ILE A 23 -0.03 -14.39 -15.62
CA ILE A 23 -0.52 -15.73 -15.33
C ILE A 23 -2.03 -15.62 -15.48
N PRO A 24 -2.65 -16.34 -16.44
CA PRO A 24 -4.09 -16.35 -16.63
C PRO A 24 -4.79 -16.66 -15.30
N ALA A 25 -5.98 -16.09 -15.07
CA ALA A 25 -6.70 -16.21 -13.80
C ALA A 25 -6.87 -17.68 -13.33
N SER A 26 -6.95 -18.63 -14.26
CA SER A 26 -7.00 -20.07 -14.02
C SER A 26 -5.75 -20.66 -13.34
N TYR A 27 -4.62 -19.96 -13.37
CA TYR A 27 -3.34 -20.40 -12.80
C TYR A 27 -2.91 -19.60 -11.58
N ARG A 28 -3.69 -18.59 -11.13
CA ARG A 28 -3.37 -17.78 -9.94
C ARG A 28 -3.33 -18.59 -8.64
N TYR A 29 -4.07 -19.71 -8.57
CA TYR A 29 -4.05 -20.60 -7.42
C TYR A 29 -2.80 -21.52 -7.36
N PHE A 30 -2.05 -21.64 -8.46
CA PHE A 30 -0.91 -22.55 -8.58
C PHE A 30 0.45 -21.86 -8.45
N TYR A 31 0.52 -20.54 -8.55
CA TYR A 31 1.79 -19.78 -8.43
C TYR A 31 1.97 -19.17 -7.04
N THR A 32 1.98 -20.03 -6.02
CA THR A 32 2.68 -19.75 -4.75
C THR A 32 4.18 -20.04 -4.84
N SER A 33 4.66 -20.62 -5.94
CA SER A 33 6.08 -20.79 -6.20
C SER A 33 6.67 -19.47 -6.69
N GLU A 34 7.19 -18.66 -5.75
CA GLU A 34 8.22 -17.66 -6.06
C GLU A 34 9.21 -18.30 -7.05
N ASN A 35 9.30 -17.77 -8.27
CA ASN A 35 10.29 -18.24 -9.23
C ASN A 35 11.65 -18.20 -8.52
N LYS A 36 12.37 -19.33 -8.46
CA LYS A 36 13.63 -19.46 -7.71
C LYS A 36 14.69 -18.41 -8.11
N TYR A 37 14.53 -17.83 -9.30
CA TYR A 37 15.38 -16.76 -9.85
C TYR A 37 14.89 -15.33 -9.55
N ALA A 38 13.71 -15.15 -8.96
CA ALA A 38 13.10 -13.86 -8.62
C ALA A 38 12.80 -13.73 -7.11
N ARG A 39 13.56 -14.42 -6.25
CA ARG A 39 13.43 -14.27 -4.80
C ARG A 39 13.78 -12.84 -4.41
N ALA A 40 12.79 -12.13 -3.84
CA ALA A 40 12.98 -10.80 -3.31
C ALA A 40 14.11 -10.81 -2.28
N PHE A 41 15.11 -9.96 -2.46
CA PHE A 41 16.13 -9.78 -1.44
C PHE A 41 15.66 -8.74 -0.42
N LEU A 42 15.31 -9.21 0.77
CA LEU A 42 14.82 -8.39 1.87
C LEU A 42 15.78 -8.51 3.07
N PRO A 43 16.82 -7.67 3.15
CA PRO A 43 17.83 -7.77 4.20
C PRO A 43 17.27 -7.34 5.56
N VAL A 44 17.17 -8.29 6.49
CA VAL A 44 16.77 -8.00 7.89
C VAL A 44 17.90 -7.29 8.66
N ASP A 45 19.15 -7.61 8.36
CA ASP A 45 20.33 -6.98 8.97
C ASP A 45 20.98 -6.00 7.99
N ALA A 46 20.19 -5.04 7.50
CA ALA A 46 20.68 -4.01 6.60
C ALA A 46 21.44 -2.91 7.36
N PRO A 47 22.57 -2.40 6.84
CA PRO A 47 23.30 -1.28 7.44
C PRO A 47 22.61 0.08 7.21
N PHE A 48 21.50 0.10 6.47
CA PHE A 48 20.72 1.28 6.16
C PHE A 48 19.40 1.32 6.92
N ARG A 49 18.82 2.52 6.98
CA ARG A 49 17.51 2.77 7.57
C ARG A 49 16.60 3.38 6.52
N LEU A 50 15.60 2.63 6.09
CA LEU A 50 14.67 3.09 5.09
C LEU A 50 13.66 4.07 5.68
N ARG A 51 13.37 5.12 4.92
CA ARG A 51 12.20 5.98 5.09
C ARG A 51 11.07 5.55 4.15
N ARG A 52 11.42 5.11 2.94
CA ARG A 52 10.48 4.65 1.92
C ARG A 52 10.75 3.22 1.52
N PHE A 53 9.70 2.40 1.49
CA PHE A 53 9.73 1.07 0.92
C PHE A 53 8.58 0.87 -0.05
N SER A 54 8.89 0.40 -1.26
CA SER A 54 7.89 0.08 -2.28
C SER A 54 8.12 -1.32 -2.81
N CYS A 55 7.07 -2.10 -2.91
CA CYS A 55 7.14 -3.44 -3.47
C CYS A 55 5.96 -3.72 -4.39
N LYS A 56 6.26 -4.04 -5.65
CA LYS A 56 5.29 -4.51 -6.64
C LYS A 56 5.56 -5.98 -6.96
N GLY A 57 4.50 -6.79 -7.02
CA GLY A 57 4.59 -8.21 -7.37
C GLY A 57 5.12 -9.16 -6.27
N LEU A 58 5.22 -8.73 -5.01
CA LEU A 58 5.62 -9.61 -3.88
C LEU A 58 4.46 -9.86 -2.91
N ALA A 59 4.01 -11.09 -2.77
CA ALA A 59 3.01 -11.42 -1.76
C ALA A 59 3.48 -11.03 -0.35
N VAL A 60 2.59 -10.47 0.46
CA VAL A 60 2.91 -10.17 1.87
C VAL A 60 3.08 -11.48 2.62
N ASN A 61 4.32 -11.79 3.00
CA ASN A 61 4.72 -13.04 3.65
C ASN A 61 5.57 -12.78 4.92
N ALA A 62 5.96 -13.83 5.62
CA ALA A 62 6.77 -13.72 6.84
C ALA A 62 8.11 -13.02 6.64
N LEU A 63 8.76 -13.18 5.47
CA LEU A 63 10.02 -12.54 5.16
C LEU A 63 9.86 -11.02 5.03
N LEU A 64 8.81 -10.56 4.33
CA LEU A 64 8.47 -9.15 4.25
C LEU A 64 8.16 -8.57 5.63
N VAL A 65 7.39 -9.27 6.46
CA VAL A 65 7.07 -8.79 7.81
C VAL A 65 8.33 -8.66 8.67
N ARG A 66 9.24 -9.65 8.62
CA ARG A 66 10.54 -9.57 9.32
C ARG A 66 11.39 -8.41 8.83
N PHE A 67 11.40 -8.17 7.52
CA PHE A 67 12.09 -7.03 6.93
C PHE A 67 11.50 -5.69 7.42
N LEU A 68 10.18 -5.53 7.37
CA LEU A 68 9.51 -4.33 7.87
C LEU A 68 9.80 -4.11 9.38
N HIS A 69 9.88 -5.19 10.16
CA HIS A 69 10.26 -5.10 11.58
C HIS A 69 11.69 -4.59 11.79
N SER A 70 12.63 -4.93 10.90
CA SER A 70 14.01 -4.40 10.96
C SER A 70 14.14 -2.92 10.57
N GLN A 71 13.08 -2.36 9.96
CA GLN A 71 13.06 -1.01 9.40
C GLN A 71 12.01 -0.12 10.09
N PRO A 72 12.10 0.14 11.41
CA PRO A 72 11.09 0.90 12.16
C PRO A 72 11.01 2.39 11.77
N GLN A 73 11.95 2.90 10.98
CA GLN A 73 12.01 4.28 10.51
C GLN A 73 11.20 4.54 9.23
N ILE A 74 10.60 3.49 8.63
CA ILE A 74 9.77 3.64 7.44
C ILE A 74 8.58 4.54 7.77
N THR A 75 8.47 5.63 7.00
CA THR A 75 7.34 6.57 7.01
C THR A 75 6.44 6.38 5.80
N GLU A 76 6.94 5.75 4.72
CA GLU A 76 6.21 5.53 3.48
C GLU A 76 6.28 4.07 3.03
N LEU A 77 5.13 3.41 2.94
CA LEU A 77 5.02 2.00 2.60
C LEU A 77 4.05 1.79 1.43
N TYR A 78 4.54 1.19 0.35
CA TYR A 78 3.73 0.82 -0.81
C TYR A 78 3.82 -0.69 -1.02
N LEU A 79 2.71 -1.40 -0.85
CA LEU A 79 2.63 -2.86 -0.95
C LEU A 79 1.66 -3.30 -2.06
N PRO A 80 1.83 -4.52 -2.59
CA PRO A 80 1.08 -4.94 -3.77
C PRO A 80 -0.35 -5.36 -3.44
N SER A 81 -1.16 -5.34 -4.49
CA SER A 81 -2.58 -5.68 -4.57
C SER A 81 -2.98 -7.12 -4.19
N THR A 82 -2.05 -7.95 -3.69
CA THR A 82 -2.35 -9.37 -3.43
C THR A 82 -3.00 -9.58 -2.05
N PRO A 83 -4.07 -10.40 -1.95
CA PRO A 83 -4.71 -10.69 -0.68
C PRO A 83 -3.72 -11.39 0.27
N THR A 84 -3.75 -11.01 1.55
CA THR A 84 -2.80 -11.47 2.55
C THR A 84 -3.46 -11.91 3.85
N ASN A 85 -3.09 -13.12 4.29
CA ASN A 85 -3.46 -13.67 5.60
C ASN A 85 -2.50 -13.23 6.71
N PHE A 86 -1.43 -12.51 6.39
CA PHE A 86 -0.44 -12.09 7.38
C PHE A 86 -0.89 -10.84 8.15
N ILE A 87 -0.74 -10.90 9.47
CA ILE A 87 -1.06 -9.79 10.38
C ILE A 87 0.21 -8.95 10.59
N ILE A 88 0.16 -7.67 10.20
CA ILE A 88 1.20 -6.70 10.52
C ILE A 88 0.82 -6.01 11.82
N LYS A 89 1.52 -6.35 12.91
CA LYS A 89 1.25 -5.78 14.24
C LYS A 89 1.54 -4.26 14.27
N PRO A 90 0.81 -3.45 15.06
CA PRO A 90 0.99 -1.99 15.14
C PRO A 90 2.42 -1.50 15.42
N ASN A 91 3.20 -2.28 16.17
CA ASN A 91 4.59 -1.96 16.49
C ASN A 91 5.57 -2.14 15.32
N VAL A 92 5.15 -2.82 14.25
CA VAL A 92 5.88 -2.85 12.97
C VAL A 92 5.60 -1.53 12.29
N ILE A 93 6.67 -0.82 11.88
CA ILE A 93 6.65 0.51 11.24
C ILE A 93 5.79 1.55 12.00
N PRO A 94 6.15 1.87 13.26
CA PRO A 94 5.32 2.70 14.14
C PRO A 94 5.17 4.16 13.68
N ARG A 95 6.01 4.62 12.75
CA ARG A 95 6.02 5.99 12.22
C ARG A 95 5.42 6.09 10.82
N LEU A 96 4.58 5.14 10.43
CA LEU A 96 3.97 5.12 9.10
C LEU A 96 3.04 6.33 8.90
N GLU A 97 3.36 7.15 7.89
CA GLU A 97 2.60 8.36 7.51
C GLU A 97 1.89 8.19 6.18
N ILE A 98 2.49 7.45 5.24
CA ILE A 98 1.94 7.20 3.90
C ILE A 98 1.84 5.69 3.68
N ALA A 99 0.65 5.21 3.36
CA ALA A 99 0.41 3.80 3.07
C ALA A 99 -0.25 3.63 1.71
N ALA A 100 0.18 2.63 0.95
CA ALA A 100 -0.51 2.16 -0.24
C ALA A 100 -0.65 0.65 -0.23
N GLY A 101 -1.83 0.14 -0.56
CA GLY A 101 -2.06 -1.29 -0.68
C GLY A 101 -3.54 -1.67 -0.78
N PRO A 102 -3.86 -2.98 -0.75
CA PRO A 102 -5.23 -3.48 -0.79
C PRO A 102 -5.98 -3.22 0.53
N ASP A 103 -7.30 -3.10 0.47
CA ASP A 103 -8.20 -2.84 1.62
C ASP A 103 -7.83 -3.61 2.91
N PRO A 104 -7.68 -4.96 2.88
CA PRO A 104 -7.45 -5.72 4.11
C PRO A 104 -6.11 -5.38 4.78
N LEU A 105 -5.11 -5.02 3.96
CA LEU A 105 -3.79 -4.64 4.43
C LEU A 105 -3.83 -3.23 5.00
N VAL A 106 -4.43 -2.31 4.27
CA VAL A 106 -4.59 -0.90 4.66
C VAL A 106 -5.27 -0.77 6.01
N ARG A 107 -6.40 -1.47 6.22
CA ARG A 107 -7.11 -1.46 7.52
C ARG A 107 -6.23 -1.90 8.69
N ARG A 108 -5.31 -2.84 8.46
CA ARG A 108 -4.34 -3.31 9.48
C ARG A 108 -3.17 -2.33 9.68
N LEU A 109 -2.80 -1.61 8.62
CA LEU A 109 -1.72 -0.62 8.65
C LEU A 109 -2.12 0.70 9.32
N ILE A 110 -3.38 1.11 9.26
CA ILE A 110 -3.80 2.40 9.83
C ILE A 110 -3.89 2.37 11.36
N LEU A 111 -4.37 1.28 11.94
CA LEU A 111 -4.70 1.24 13.38
C LEU A 111 -3.47 1.53 14.26
N GLY A 112 -3.56 2.60 15.06
CA GLY A 112 -2.52 3.01 16.00
C GLY A 112 -1.28 3.63 15.35
N ARG A 113 -1.37 4.07 14.09
CA ARG A 113 -0.26 4.72 13.36
C ARG A 113 -0.66 6.10 12.84
N PRO A 114 0.30 7.04 12.69
CA PRO A 114 0.02 8.42 12.27
C PRO A 114 -0.12 8.54 10.75
N VAL A 115 -1.01 7.75 10.15
CA VAL A 115 -1.23 7.76 8.70
C VAL A 115 -1.97 9.05 8.32
N LYS A 116 -1.38 9.80 7.39
CA LYS A 116 -1.90 11.05 6.83
C LYS A 116 -2.33 10.89 5.38
N ALA A 117 -1.69 9.99 4.64
CA ALA A 117 -1.98 9.73 3.24
C ALA A 117 -2.21 8.24 2.99
N LEU A 118 -3.27 7.92 2.25
CA LEU A 118 -3.63 6.56 1.91
C LEU A 118 -3.92 6.40 0.41
N GLU A 119 -3.37 5.36 -0.21
CA GLU A 119 -3.74 4.89 -1.54
C GLU A 119 -4.27 3.44 -1.49
N CYS A 120 -5.51 3.24 -1.95
CA CYS A 120 -6.08 1.91 -2.08
C CYS A 120 -5.82 1.34 -3.48
N THR A 121 -5.19 0.16 -3.54
CA THR A 121 -4.66 -0.39 -4.80
C THR A 121 -5.51 -1.53 -5.42
N ASN A 122 -6.70 -1.82 -4.87
CA ASN A 122 -7.61 -2.84 -5.39
C ASN A 122 -9.01 -2.26 -5.59
N PRO A 123 -9.78 -2.69 -6.61
CA PRO A 123 -11.17 -2.29 -6.77
C PRO A 123 -11.95 -2.43 -5.46
N LEU A 124 -12.67 -1.37 -5.08
CA LEU A 124 -13.48 -1.31 -3.87
C LEU A 124 -14.96 -1.32 -4.23
N GLY A 125 -15.76 -2.10 -3.50
CA GLY A 125 -17.20 -1.93 -3.43
C GLY A 125 -17.58 -1.02 -2.26
N SER A 126 -18.89 -0.78 -2.09
CA SER A 126 -19.40 0.11 -1.05
C SER A 126 -19.04 -0.35 0.36
N HIS A 127 -19.07 -1.66 0.61
CA HIS A 127 -18.77 -2.23 1.93
C HIS A 127 -17.27 -2.11 2.28
N GLU A 128 -16.39 -2.32 1.29
CA GLU A 128 -14.95 -2.13 1.46
C GLU A 128 -14.63 -0.67 1.73
N LEU A 129 -15.22 0.26 0.97
CA LEU A 129 -15.04 1.70 1.16
C LEU A 129 -15.46 2.13 2.57
N GLN A 130 -16.65 1.74 3.02
CA GLN A 130 -17.14 2.07 4.36
C GLN A 130 -16.19 1.60 5.46
N GLY A 131 -15.64 0.39 5.34
CA GLY A 131 -14.74 -0.11 6.37
C GLY A 131 -13.34 0.50 6.32
N ILE A 132 -12.85 0.95 5.15
CA ILE A 132 -11.64 1.79 5.06
C ILE A 132 -11.89 3.10 5.79
N ILE A 133 -12.98 3.78 5.49
CA ILE A 133 -13.33 5.07 6.11
C ILE A 133 -13.45 4.93 7.63
N LYS A 134 -14.09 3.86 8.13
CA LYS A 134 -14.15 3.57 9.56
C LYS A 134 -12.78 3.28 10.19
N ALA A 135 -11.86 2.67 9.45
CA ALA A 135 -10.49 2.45 9.94
C ALA A 135 -9.67 3.74 9.94
N LEU A 136 -9.83 4.55 8.90
CA LEU A 136 -9.22 5.88 8.74
C LEU A 136 -9.64 6.84 9.86
N ALA A 137 -10.93 6.85 10.21
CA ALA A 137 -11.44 7.62 11.35
C ALA A 137 -10.82 7.21 12.71
N LYS A 138 -10.13 6.06 12.78
CA LYS A 138 -9.41 5.56 13.96
C LYS A 138 -7.89 5.72 13.85
N SER A 139 -7.39 6.39 12.80
CA SER A 139 -5.98 6.77 12.70
C SER A 139 -5.60 7.65 13.89
N SER A 140 -4.34 7.58 14.33
CA SER A 140 -3.86 8.46 15.42
C SER A 140 -3.58 9.89 14.94
N SER A 141 -3.73 10.16 13.65
CA SER A 141 -3.62 11.48 13.04
C SER A 141 -4.72 11.70 12.02
N SER A 142 -5.08 12.97 11.80
CA SER A 142 -5.97 13.35 10.71
C SER A 142 -5.39 12.94 9.36
N ILE A 143 -6.24 12.35 8.53
CA ILE A 143 -5.89 11.97 7.15
C ILE A 143 -6.24 13.15 6.25
N THR A 144 -5.25 13.57 5.47
CA THR A 144 -5.34 14.70 4.56
C THR A 144 -5.37 14.27 3.11
N THR A 145 -4.88 13.06 2.78
CA THR A 145 -4.86 12.57 1.41
C THR A 145 -5.46 11.18 1.30
N LEU A 146 -6.43 11.01 0.40
CA LEU A 146 -7.05 9.74 0.09
C LEU A 146 -7.08 9.52 -1.43
N ILE A 147 -6.48 8.43 -1.87
CA ILE A 147 -6.51 7.99 -3.27
C ILE A 147 -7.29 6.68 -3.32
N LEU A 148 -8.47 6.74 -3.92
CA LEU A 148 -9.33 5.58 -4.11
C LEU A 148 -9.14 5.01 -5.51
N PRO A 149 -9.18 3.69 -5.70
CA PRO A 149 -9.26 3.14 -7.03
C PRO A 149 -10.66 3.34 -7.60
N ARG A 150 -10.81 3.16 -8.91
CA ARG A 150 -12.13 3.16 -9.55
C ARG A 150 -13.09 2.23 -8.78
N LEU A 151 -14.16 2.81 -8.24
CA LEU A 151 -15.15 2.12 -7.44
C LEU A 151 -16.04 1.27 -8.35
N ALA A 152 -16.17 -0.01 -8.02
CA ALA A 152 -17.03 -0.91 -8.77
C ALA A 152 -18.46 -0.79 -8.24
N ASN A 153 -19.39 -0.37 -9.08
CA ASN A 153 -20.82 -0.34 -8.77
C ASN A 153 -21.22 0.56 -7.59
N VAL A 154 -20.43 1.61 -7.29
CA VAL A 154 -20.77 2.63 -6.28
C VAL A 154 -20.98 3.96 -6.99
N PRO A 155 -22.14 4.63 -6.83
CA PRO A 155 -22.30 6.00 -7.29
C PRO A 155 -21.21 6.89 -6.68
N LEU A 156 -20.60 7.72 -7.52
CA LEU A 156 -19.52 8.60 -7.10
C LEU A 156 -19.99 9.57 -6.01
N GLU A 157 -21.20 10.11 -6.16
CA GLU A 157 -21.83 11.05 -5.22
C GLU A 157 -21.93 10.47 -3.81
N ASP A 158 -22.51 9.28 -3.65
CA ASP A 158 -22.63 8.59 -2.35
C ASP A 158 -21.26 8.39 -1.68
N SER A 159 -20.25 8.08 -2.48
CA SER A 159 -18.88 7.85 -2.01
C SER A 159 -18.23 9.15 -1.53
N LEU A 160 -18.41 10.24 -2.27
CA LEU A 160 -17.92 11.56 -1.90
C LEU A 160 -18.61 12.08 -0.63
N THR A 161 -19.93 11.94 -0.52
CA THR A 161 -20.69 12.31 0.69
C THR A 161 -20.20 11.54 1.92
N LEU A 162 -19.96 10.23 1.76
CA LEU A 162 -19.45 9.39 2.85
C LEU A 162 -18.03 9.82 3.28
N VAL A 163 -17.14 10.10 2.32
CA VAL A 163 -15.78 10.57 2.62
C VAL A 163 -15.82 11.93 3.31
N ALA A 164 -16.54 12.90 2.74
CA ALA A 164 -16.64 14.26 3.28
C ALA A 164 -17.21 14.30 4.71
N SER A 165 -18.25 13.51 4.99
CA SER A 165 -18.86 13.46 6.32
C SER A 165 -18.00 12.73 7.37
N SER A 166 -17.18 11.76 6.95
CA SER A 166 -16.43 10.91 7.88
C SER A 166 -14.97 11.33 8.05
N LEU A 167 -14.40 12.05 7.08
CA LEU A 167 -13.00 12.44 7.04
C LEU A 167 -12.90 13.95 6.72
N PRO A 168 -13.34 14.84 7.64
CA PRO A 168 -13.43 16.28 7.38
C PRO A 168 -12.08 16.98 7.20
N SER A 169 -10.96 16.31 7.50
CA SER A 169 -9.61 16.84 7.31
C SER A 169 -9.00 16.51 5.94
N ILE A 170 -9.75 15.89 5.03
CA ILE A 170 -9.25 15.58 3.68
C ILE A 170 -9.02 16.88 2.91
N GLU A 171 -7.78 17.07 2.46
CA GLU A 171 -7.34 18.19 1.62
C GLU A 171 -7.16 17.74 0.16
N SER A 172 -6.91 16.44 -0.05
CA SER A 172 -6.70 15.86 -1.38
C SER A 172 -7.44 14.53 -1.49
N LEU A 173 -8.38 14.48 -2.43
CA LEU A 173 -9.10 13.28 -2.81
C LEU A 173 -8.89 13.03 -4.30
N ALA A 174 -8.37 11.86 -4.63
CA ALA A 174 -8.16 11.45 -6.02
C ALA A 174 -8.74 10.06 -6.28
N MET A 175 -9.14 9.83 -7.52
CA MET A 175 -9.46 8.50 -8.01
C MET A 175 -8.35 8.02 -8.95
N SER A 176 -7.76 6.86 -8.67
CA SER A 176 -6.81 6.20 -9.55
C SER A 176 -7.54 5.24 -10.49
N GLU A 177 -7.31 5.37 -11.79
CA GLU A 177 -7.60 4.29 -12.72
C GLU A 177 -6.52 3.21 -12.56
N HIS A 178 -6.93 1.97 -12.31
CA HIS A 178 -5.94 0.91 -12.17
C HIS A 178 -5.19 0.67 -13.46
N PHE A 179 -3.87 0.82 -13.35
CA PHE A 179 -2.83 0.36 -14.24
C PHE A 179 -3.06 -1.08 -14.74
N THR A 180 -3.36 -1.24 -16.03
CA THR A 180 -3.17 -2.51 -16.74
C THR A 180 -1.73 -2.59 -17.24
N SER A 181 -0.83 -3.27 -16.51
CA SER A 181 0.47 -3.85 -16.95
C SER A 181 1.50 -3.03 -17.79
N ARG A 182 1.22 -1.81 -18.24
CA ARG A 182 2.10 -1.01 -19.10
C ARG A 182 2.57 0.24 -18.37
N GLY A 183 3.55 0.04 -17.48
CA GLY A 183 4.58 0.96 -16.96
C GLY A 183 4.57 2.49 -17.15
N ARG A 184 3.46 3.18 -17.41
CA ARG A 184 3.42 4.61 -17.68
C ARG A 184 2.44 5.30 -16.75
N ARG A 185 2.92 5.94 -15.68
CA ARG A 185 2.14 6.84 -14.80
C ARG A 185 1.44 7.92 -15.64
N ASP A 186 0.30 7.58 -16.23
CA ASP A 186 -0.74 8.53 -16.55
C ASP A 186 -1.66 8.53 -15.33
N THR A 187 -1.25 9.26 -14.30
CA THR A 187 -2.21 9.74 -13.31
C THR A 187 -3.11 10.71 -14.05
N THR A 188 -4.25 10.23 -14.54
CA THR A 188 -5.38 11.12 -14.84
C THR A 188 -5.88 11.59 -13.47
N GLU A 189 -5.21 12.58 -12.90
CA GLU A 189 -5.64 13.22 -11.66
C GLU A 189 -6.97 13.91 -11.97
N VAL A 190 -8.08 13.21 -11.69
CA VAL A 190 -9.37 13.88 -11.52
C VAL A 190 -9.28 14.58 -10.17
N TRP A 191 -8.76 15.80 -10.17
CA TRP A 191 -8.82 16.69 -9.02
C TRP A 191 -10.29 17.02 -8.78
N VAL A 192 -10.87 16.49 -7.72
CA VAL A 192 -12.08 17.10 -7.15
C VAL A 192 -11.59 18.35 -6.42
N ARG A 193 -11.48 19.47 -7.15
CA ARG A 193 -11.24 20.79 -6.54
C ARG A 193 -12.54 21.29 -5.92
N ASP A 194 -12.39 21.80 -4.71
CA ASP A 194 -13.32 22.64 -3.93
C ASP A 194 -14.73 22.05 -3.70
N ILE A 195 -14.90 21.40 -2.53
CA ILE A 195 -16.21 21.29 -1.85
C ILE A 195 -16.32 22.46 -0.88
#